data_AF-F6D217-F1
#
_entry.id   AF-F6D217-F1
#
_cell.length_a   1.000
_cell.length_b   1.000
_cell.length_c   1.000
_cell.angle_alpha   90.00
_cell.angle_beta   90.00
_cell.angle_gamma   90.00
#
_symmetry.space_group_name_H-M   'P 1'
#
loop_
_entity.id
_entity.type
_entity.pdbx_description
1 polymer ?
#
loop_
_entity_poly.entity_id
_entity_poly.type
_entity_poly.pdbx_seq_one_letter_code
_entity_poly.pdbx_strand_id
1 'polypeptide(L)'
;MHSGHLRKNGDSMKVVKAHGIKAPNSAILAENIIKNSEDDEFILMLSKGSDNGLERVAKKYGFTFEVENSEKEVVVRLTKAEVKELDVTGETCPGPIMLVGDKLRSMVIGERLKVASKSSEAVEDIAVAIPGMGGKVLDQGTENGKDYVVIERIEKKPTSTAAVDRDKVLVVQSNGTGNAERAYATFIFAKAALSMGKEVTIFLLMDGVSIARRGNAKTVKHPSFDRLDQVMAETIQKGAQMYVCELSANFRGIKQTDLVEGAKLAGAATYITLLSDPSYAVVNF
;
A
#
# COMPACT_ATOMS: atom_id res chain seq x y z
N MET A 1 -26.01 7.47 4.96
CA MET A 1 -26.44 7.02 3.62
C MET A 1 -25.35 7.38 2.62
N HIS A 2 -24.37 6.51 2.41
CA HIS A 2 -23.43 6.58 1.30
C HIS A 2 -23.24 5.15 0.81
N SER A 3 -24.08 4.77 -0.14
CA SER A 3 -23.96 3.54 -0.91
C SER A 3 -22.77 3.68 -1.84
N GLY A 4 -21.61 3.22 -1.40
CA GLY A 4 -20.45 3.01 -2.26
C GLY A 4 -20.85 2.08 -3.39
N HIS A 5 -20.78 2.61 -4.60
CA HIS A 5 -21.00 1.85 -5.82
C HIS A 5 -19.97 0.73 -5.91
N LEU A 6 -20.35 -0.48 -5.48
CA LEU A 6 -20.04 -1.65 -6.29
C LEU A 6 -20.45 -1.26 -7.71
N ARG A 7 -19.47 -1.09 -8.60
CA ARG A 7 -19.73 -1.06 -10.04
C ARG A 7 -20.45 -2.36 -10.38
N LYS A 8 -21.78 -2.30 -10.38
CA LYS A 8 -22.63 -3.16 -11.19
C LYS A 8 -22.42 -2.74 -12.64
N ASN A 9 -21.25 -3.03 -13.17
CA ASN A 9 -21.08 -3.10 -14.61
C ASN A 9 -21.11 -4.59 -14.95
N GLY A 10 -22.24 -5.04 -15.50
CA GLY A 10 -22.19 -6.12 -16.47
C GLY A 10 -21.49 -5.60 -17.71
N ASP A 11 -20.18 -5.40 -17.63
CA ASP A 11 -19.38 -4.87 -18.74
C ASP A 11 -19.16 -5.99 -19.76
N SER A 12 -19.58 -5.68 -20.98
CA SER A 12 -19.57 -6.54 -22.14
C SER A 12 -18.22 -7.24 -22.33
N MET A 13 -18.26 -8.57 -22.30
CA MET A 13 -17.16 -9.43 -22.71
C MET A 13 -16.50 -8.90 -23.99
N LYS A 14 -15.22 -8.53 -23.91
CA LYS A 14 -14.56 -7.80 -24.99
C LYS A 14 -14.17 -8.75 -26.12
N VAL A 15 -14.89 -8.63 -27.23
CA VAL A 15 -14.64 -9.44 -28.42
C VAL A 15 -13.63 -8.73 -29.34
N VAL A 16 -12.52 -9.40 -29.61
CA VAL A 16 -11.45 -8.94 -30.50
C VAL A 16 -11.42 -9.86 -31.71
N LYS A 17 -11.78 -9.30 -32.88
CA LYS A 17 -11.72 -10.02 -34.15
C LYS A 17 -10.35 -9.79 -34.78
N ALA A 18 -9.51 -10.81 -34.78
CA ALA A 18 -8.12 -10.76 -35.26
C ALA A 18 -7.86 -11.78 -36.39
N HIS A 19 -8.83 -11.90 -37.30
CA HIS A 19 -8.71 -12.73 -38.50
C HIS A 19 -7.53 -12.25 -39.37
N GLY A 20 -6.76 -13.19 -39.92
CA GLY A 20 -5.59 -12.89 -40.75
C GLY A 20 -4.29 -12.66 -39.97
N ILE A 21 -4.34 -12.52 -38.65
CA ILE A 21 -3.15 -12.41 -37.80
C ILE A 21 -2.70 -13.82 -37.39
N LYS A 22 -1.62 -14.30 -38.02
CA LYS A 22 -1.06 -15.64 -37.78
C LYS A 22 -0.17 -15.67 -36.53
N ALA A 23 0.02 -16.85 -35.96
CA ALA A 23 1.05 -17.06 -34.93
C ALA A 23 2.47 -16.77 -35.49
N PRO A 24 3.39 -16.20 -34.70
CA PRO A 24 3.25 -15.84 -33.28
C PRO A 24 2.66 -14.42 -33.04
N ASN A 25 2.31 -13.66 -34.08
CA ASN A 25 1.86 -12.27 -33.96
C ASN A 25 0.51 -12.13 -33.23
N SER A 26 -0.35 -13.14 -33.32
CA SER A 26 -1.60 -13.22 -32.56
C SER A 26 -1.36 -13.22 -31.04
N ALA A 27 -0.32 -13.92 -30.57
CA ALA A 27 0.06 -13.93 -29.17
C ALA A 27 0.63 -12.57 -28.72
N ILE A 28 1.41 -11.90 -29.57
CA ILE A 28 1.91 -10.53 -29.30
C ILE A 28 0.76 -9.54 -29.19
N LEU A 29 -0.24 -9.65 -30.09
CA LEU A 29 -1.46 -8.84 -30.04
C LEU A 29 -2.21 -9.07 -28.72
N ALA A 30 -2.45 -10.33 -28.35
CA ALA A 30 -3.13 -10.68 -27.10
C ALA A 30 -2.38 -10.12 -25.88
N GLU A 31 -1.05 -10.24 -25.84
CA GLU A 31 -0.22 -9.67 -24.77
C GLU A 31 -0.37 -8.14 -24.69
N ASN A 32 -0.37 -7.45 -25.83
CA ASN A 32 -0.54 -5.99 -25.86
C ASN A 32 -1.94 -5.56 -25.42
N ILE A 33 -2.99 -6.33 -25.77
CA ILE A 33 -4.35 -6.06 -25.31
C ILE A 33 -4.40 -6.18 -23.79
N ILE A 34 -3.95 -7.31 -23.22
CA ILE A 34 -3.97 -7.57 -21.78
C ILE A 34 -3.19 -6.49 -21.01
N LYS A 35 -2.02 -6.07 -21.51
CA LYS A 35 -1.19 -5.04 -20.85
C LYS A 35 -1.85 -3.65 -20.77
N ASN A 36 -2.76 -3.34 -21.70
CA ASN A 36 -3.32 -2.00 -21.87
C ASN A 36 -4.84 -1.95 -21.60
N SER A 37 -5.41 -3.01 -21.02
CA SER A 37 -6.83 -3.10 -20.68
C SER A 37 -7.02 -3.31 -19.19
N GLU A 38 -8.16 -2.86 -18.67
CA GLU A 38 -8.63 -3.19 -17.31
C GLU A 38 -9.69 -4.31 -17.32
N ASP A 39 -9.99 -4.88 -18.49
CA ASP A 39 -11.00 -5.92 -18.64
C ASP A 39 -10.51 -7.26 -18.05
N ASP A 40 -11.42 -7.96 -17.36
CA ASP A 40 -11.16 -9.28 -16.79
C ASP A 40 -11.49 -10.43 -17.74
N GLU A 41 -12.15 -10.14 -18.87
CA GLU A 41 -12.58 -11.14 -19.86
C GLU A 41 -12.34 -10.67 -21.29
N PHE A 42 -11.78 -11.56 -22.12
CA PHE A 42 -11.58 -11.33 -23.55
C PHE A 42 -11.99 -12.55 -24.36
N ILE A 43 -12.59 -12.30 -25.52
CA ILE A 43 -12.74 -13.30 -26.59
C ILE A 43 -11.89 -12.87 -27.77
N LEU A 44 -11.00 -13.74 -28.21
CA LEU A 44 -10.19 -13.56 -29.42
C LEU A 44 -10.72 -14.50 -30.50
N MET A 45 -11.23 -13.93 -31.60
CA MET A 45 -11.64 -14.69 -32.79
C MET A 45 -10.49 -14.66 -33.81
N LEU A 46 -9.88 -15.81 -34.05
CA LEU A 46 -8.63 -15.98 -34.79
C LEU A 46 -8.79 -16.92 -35.99
N SER A 47 -7.91 -16.80 -36.98
CA SER A 47 -7.79 -17.79 -38.05
C SER A 47 -7.26 -19.11 -37.51
N LYS A 48 -7.70 -20.25 -38.08
CA LYS A 48 -7.26 -21.60 -37.67
C LYS A 48 -5.74 -21.72 -37.53
N GLY A 49 -5.29 -22.29 -36.41
CA GLY A 49 -3.87 -22.49 -36.07
C GLY A 49 -3.12 -21.23 -35.60
N SER A 50 -3.83 -20.13 -35.33
CA SER A 50 -3.23 -18.89 -34.84
C SER A 50 -3.26 -18.76 -33.30
N ASP A 51 -3.65 -19.81 -32.58
CA ASP A 51 -3.73 -19.88 -31.12
C ASP A 51 -2.38 -20.21 -30.45
N ASN A 52 -1.37 -20.63 -31.23
CA ASN A 52 -0.06 -21.00 -30.71
C ASN A 52 0.60 -19.84 -29.92
N GLY A 53 0.98 -20.13 -28.68
CA GLY A 53 1.62 -19.19 -27.76
C GLY A 53 0.66 -18.39 -26.88
N LEU A 54 -0.65 -18.40 -27.15
CA LEU A 54 -1.62 -17.66 -26.33
C LEU A 54 -1.79 -18.24 -24.93
N GLU A 55 -1.74 -19.56 -24.76
CA GLU A 55 -1.81 -20.18 -23.42
C GLU A 55 -0.67 -19.69 -22.52
N ARG A 56 0.53 -19.50 -23.09
CA ARG A 56 1.68 -18.96 -22.37
C ARG A 56 1.46 -17.50 -21.97
N VAL A 57 0.85 -16.70 -22.85
CA VAL A 57 0.49 -15.30 -22.54
C VAL A 57 -0.57 -15.25 -21.43
N ALA A 58 -1.60 -16.08 -21.52
CA ALA A 58 -2.65 -16.17 -20.50
C ALA A 58 -2.06 -16.52 -19.12
N LYS A 59 -1.26 -17.59 -19.04
CA LYS A 59 -0.54 -18.00 -17.81
C LYS A 59 0.36 -16.91 -17.25
N LYS A 60 1.04 -16.15 -18.11
CA LYS A 60 1.94 -15.05 -17.70
C LYS A 60 1.18 -13.92 -16.98
N TYR A 61 -0.07 -13.64 -17.37
CA TYR A 61 -0.88 -12.51 -16.87
C TYR A 61 -2.04 -12.93 -15.96
N GLY A 62 -2.04 -14.18 -15.48
CA GLY A 62 -3.03 -14.68 -14.53
C GLY A 62 -4.42 -14.85 -15.14
N PHE A 63 -4.50 -15.18 -16.44
CA PHE A 63 -5.73 -15.54 -17.11
C PHE A 63 -5.83 -17.06 -17.30
N THR A 64 -7.03 -17.59 -17.16
CA THR A 64 -7.40 -18.91 -17.68
C THR A 64 -7.45 -18.85 -19.21
N PHE A 65 -7.37 -20.02 -19.85
CA PHE A 65 -7.28 -20.15 -21.29
C PHE A 65 -8.20 -21.27 -21.76
N GLU A 66 -9.22 -20.93 -22.54
CA GLU A 66 -10.14 -21.88 -23.16
C GLU A 66 -10.13 -21.69 -24.67
N VAL A 67 -10.20 -22.80 -25.41
CA VAL A 67 -10.16 -22.79 -26.88
C VAL A 67 -11.31 -23.59 -27.44
N GLU A 68 -12.07 -22.96 -28.33
CA GLU A 68 -13.08 -23.60 -29.15
C GLU A 68 -12.64 -23.56 -30.61
N ASN A 69 -12.52 -24.75 -31.22
CA ASN A 69 -12.12 -24.91 -32.61
C ASN A 69 -13.33 -25.11 -33.51
N SER A 70 -13.35 -24.44 -34.67
CA SER A 70 -14.30 -24.69 -35.75
C SER A 70 -13.57 -25.01 -37.07
N GLU A 71 -14.32 -25.25 -38.15
CA GLU A 71 -13.73 -25.56 -39.46
C GLU A 71 -12.83 -24.43 -40.01
N LYS A 72 -13.17 -23.15 -39.74
CA LYS A 72 -12.51 -21.97 -40.35
C LYS A 72 -11.84 -21.04 -39.35
N GLU A 73 -12.26 -21.07 -38.09
CA GLU A 73 -11.82 -20.14 -37.04
C GLU A 73 -11.53 -20.86 -35.71
N VAL A 74 -10.75 -20.18 -34.87
CA VAL A 74 -10.48 -20.57 -33.49
C VAL A 74 -10.93 -19.43 -32.60
N VAL A 75 -11.73 -19.75 -31.59
CA VAL A 75 -12.20 -18.81 -30.58
C VAL A 75 -11.46 -19.10 -29.29
N VAL A 76 -10.70 -18.12 -28.79
CA VAL A 76 -10.00 -18.21 -27.51
C VAL A 76 -10.72 -17.34 -26.51
N ARG A 77 -11.08 -17.89 -25.35
CA ARG A 77 -11.58 -17.14 -24.20
C ARG A 77 -10.50 -17.02 -23.13
N LEU A 78 -10.30 -15.82 -22.64
CA LEU A 78 -9.38 -15.50 -21.56
C LEU A 78 -10.17 -14.87 -20.42
N THR A 79 -10.12 -15.48 -19.24
CA THR A 79 -10.83 -14.98 -18.05
C THR A 79 -9.84 -14.81 -16.90
N LYS A 80 -9.91 -13.70 -16.18
CA LYS A 80 -9.03 -13.43 -15.05
C LYS A 80 -9.24 -14.51 -13.97
N ALA A 81 -8.15 -15.01 -13.40
CA ALA A 81 -8.24 -15.97 -12.32
C ALA A 81 -8.96 -15.38 -11.09
N GLU A 82 -9.63 -16.26 -10.33
CA GLU A 82 -10.31 -15.87 -9.10
C GLU A 82 -9.37 -15.21 -8.09
N VAL A 83 -9.94 -14.29 -7.29
CA VAL A 83 -9.21 -13.59 -6.23
C VAL A 83 -8.92 -14.57 -5.10
N LYS A 84 -7.62 -14.80 -4.81
CA LYS A 84 -7.21 -15.60 -3.65
C LYS A 84 -7.46 -14.81 -2.37
N GLU A 85 -7.73 -15.48 -1.26
CA GLU A 85 -7.89 -14.81 0.05
C GLU A 85 -6.76 -15.16 1.02
N LEU A 86 -6.40 -14.20 1.87
CA LEU A 86 -5.46 -14.36 2.98
C LEU A 86 -5.96 -13.56 4.19
N ASP A 87 -6.23 -14.26 5.29
CA ASP A 87 -6.55 -13.63 6.57
C ASP A 87 -5.27 -13.52 7.41
N VAL A 88 -4.93 -12.30 7.83
CA VAL A 88 -3.76 -12.01 8.68
C VAL A 88 -4.16 -11.62 10.10
N THR A 89 -5.41 -11.88 10.49
CA THR A 89 -5.90 -11.61 11.85
C THR A 89 -5.07 -12.37 12.88
N GLY A 90 -4.65 -11.67 13.94
CA GLY A 90 -3.90 -12.25 15.07
C GLY A 90 -2.38 -12.18 14.90
N GLU A 91 -1.91 -11.81 13.72
CA GLU A 91 -0.49 -11.55 13.48
C GLU A 91 -0.05 -10.25 14.16
N THR A 92 1.16 -10.26 14.73
CA THR A 92 1.77 -9.08 15.36
C THR A 92 2.72 -8.41 14.38
N CYS A 93 2.66 -7.08 14.24
CA CYS A 93 3.59 -6.32 13.40
C CYS A 93 5.06 -6.72 13.66
N PRO A 94 5.86 -7.07 12.63
CA PRO A 94 5.61 -6.91 11.18
C PRO A 94 4.99 -8.14 10.47
N GLY A 95 4.47 -9.13 11.19
CA GLY A 95 3.92 -10.38 10.65
C GLY A 95 2.98 -10.23 9.45
N PRO A 96 1.94 -9.36 9.50
CA PRO A 96 1.00 -9.19 8.38
C PRO A 96 1.70 -8.87 7.05
N ILE A 97 2.62 -7.90 7.04
CA ILE A 97 3.29 -7.50 5.80
C ILE A 97 4.26 -8.55 5.28
N MET A 98 4.88 -9.34 6.17
CA MET A 98 5.76 -10.43 5.78
C MET A 98 4.98 -11.53 5.04
N LEU A 99 3.83 -11.96 5.58
CA LEU A 99 2.96 -12.96 4.95
C LEU A 99 2.48 -12.50 3.58
N VAL A 100 2.04 -11.24 3.47
CA VAL A 100 1.61 -10.64 2.20
C VAL A 100 2.77 -10.60 1.21
N GLY A 101 3.98 -10.26 1.66
CA GLY A 101 5.16 -10.23 0.82
C GLY A 101 5.58 -11.59 0.28
N ASP A 102 5.54 -12.63 1.12
CA ASP A 102 5.78 -14.00 0.69
C ASP A 102 4.74 -14.45 -0.34
N LYS A 103 3.46 -14.18 -0.07
CA LYS A 103 2.38 -14.53 -0.98
C LYS A 103 2.52 -13.82 -2.33
N LEU A 104 2.74 -12.50 -2.31
CA LEU A 104 2.89 -11.69 -3.52
C LEU A 104 4.09 -12.11 -4.37
N ARG A 105 5.20 -12.55 -3.75
CA ARG A 105 6.36 -13.11 -4.47
C ARG A 105 6.06 -14.43 -5.18
N SER A 106 5.18 -15.26 -4.62
CA SER A 106 4.77 -16.53 -5.22
C SER A 106 3.73 -16.39 -6.33
N MET A 107 3.11 -15.22 -6.46
CA MET A 107 2.06 -14.96 -7.44
C MET A 107 2.63 -14.62 -8.82
N VAL A 108 1.94 -15.05 -9.87
CA VAL A 108 2.23 -14.60 -11.23
C VAL A 108 1.61 -13.22 -11.48
N ILE A 109 2.12 -12.50 -12.48
CA ILE A 109 1.61 -11.17 -12.83
C ILE A 109 0.12 -11.27 -13.15
N GLY A 110 -0.64 -10.29 -12.70
CA GLY A 110 -2.09 -10.21 -12.85
C GLY A 110 -2.87 -11.00 -11.81
N GLU A 111 -2.29 -11.94 -11.06
CA GLU A 111 -3.05 -12.59 -9.99
C GLU A 111 -3.45 -11.59 -8.91
N ARG A 112 -4.62 -11.82 -8.32
CA ARG A 112 -5.21 -10.99 -7.27
C ARG A 112 -5.25 -11.71 -5.94
N LEU A 113 -5.03 -10.94 -4.88
CA LEU A 113 -5.08 -11.39 -3.49
C LEU A 113 -5.94 -10.40 -2.70
N LYS A 114 -6.96 -10.88 -2.01
CA LYS A 114 -7.67 -10.14 -0.97
C LYS A 114 -7.05 -10.48 0.37
N VAL A 115 -6.47 -9.47 1.02
CA VAL A 115 -5.92 -9.59 2.36
C VAL A 115 -6.92 -9.00 3.33
N ALA A 116 -7.31 -9.75 4.36
CA ALA A 116 -8.27 -9.29 5.36
C ALA A 116 -7.69 -9.36 6.78
N SER A 117 -8.13 -8.46 7.66
CA SER A 117 -7.75 -8.45 9.08
C SER A 117 -8.82 -7.81 9.95
N LYS A 118 -8.89 -8.20 11.22
CA LYS A 118 -9.63 -7.43 12.24
C LYS A 118 -8.91 -6.14 12.70
N SER A 119 -7.65 -5.97 12.33
CA SER A 119 -6.88 -4.74 12.58
C SER A 119 -6.90 -3.86 11.34
N SER A 120 -7.55 -2.70 11.44
CA SER A 120 -7.57 -1.68 10.39
C SER A 120 -6.16 -1.16 10.11
N GLU A 121 -5.37 -0.98 11.17
CA GLU A 121 -3.99 -0.50 11.08
C GLU A 121 -3.12 -1.44 10.25
N ALA A 122 -3.30 -2.76 10.40
CA ALA A 122 -2.58 -3.75 9.60
C ALA A 122 -2.93 -3.66 8.11
N VAL A 123 -4.21 -3.49 7.77
CA VAL A 123 -4.67 -3.39 6.37
C VAL A 123 -4.16 -2.11 5.71
N GLU A 124 -4.21 -0.99 6.43
CA GLU A 124 -3.65 0.29 5.97
C GLU A 124 -2.13 0.21 5.79
N ASP A 125 -1.41 -0.39 6.74
CA ASP A 125 0.05 -0.56 6.65
C ASP A 125 0.43 -1.44 5.46
N ILE A 126 -0.32 -2.52 5.23
CA ILE A 126 -0.15 -3.38 4.05
C ILE A 126 -0.31 -2.56 2.78
N ALA A 127 -1.43 -1.82 2.66
CA ALA A 127 -1.75 -1.04 1.46
C ALA A 127 -0.66 -0.05 1.07
N VAL A 128 -0.05 0.63 2.05
CA VAL A 128 1.05 1.58 1.84
C VAL A 128 2.26 0.90 1.18
N ALA A 129 2.55 -0.36 1.53
CA ALA A 129 3.74 -1.06 1.07
C ALA A 129 3.57 -1.82 -0.26
N ILE A 130 2.32 -2.11 -0.67
CA ILE A 130 2.03 -2.86 -1.90
C ILE A 130 2.76 -2.31 -3.14
N PRO A 131 2.79 -0.99 -3.42
CA PRO A 131 3.51 -0.46 -4.58
C PRO A 131 5.01 -0.80 -4.58
N GLY A 132 5.67 -0.68 -3.42
CA GLY A 132 7.10 -0.99 -3.27
C GLY A 132 7.42 -2.48 -3.47
N MET A 133 6.45 -3.34 -3.15
CA MET A 133 6.52 -4.80 -3.25
C MET A 133 6.15 -5.33 -4.66
N GLY A 134 5.83 -4.44 -5.60
CA GLY A 134 5.45 -4.80 -6.96
C GLY A 134 4.02 -5.31 -7.05
N GLY A 135 3.11 -4.71 -6.29
CA GLY A 135 1.68 -4.87 -6.46
C GLY A 135 0.99 -3.53 -6.73
N LYS A 136 -0.29 -3.60 -7.06
CA LYS A 136 -1.22 -2.46 -7.16
C LYS A 136 -2.39 -2.71 -6.21
N VAL A 137 -2.80 -1.69 -5.46
CA VAL A 137 -4.07 -1.74 -4.70
C VAL A 137 -5.23 -1.51 -5.67
N LEU A 138 -6.22 -2.40 -5.65
CA LEU A 138 -7.41 -2.34 -6.49
C LEU A 138 -8.64 -1.86 -5.72
N ASP A 139 -8.83 -2.36 -4.50
CA ASP A 139 -9.99 -2.05 -3.68
C ASP A 139 -9.66 -2.14 -2.20
N GLN A 140 -10.43 -1.44 -1.37
CA GLN A 140 -10.34 -1.46 0.09
C GLN A 140 -11.73 -1.27 0.69
N GLY A 141 -11.98 -1.92 1.81
CA GLY A 141 -13.23 -1.74 2.52
C GLY A 141 -13.33 -2.61 3.76
N THR A 142 -14.56 -2.76 4.24
CA THR A 142 -14.89 -3.61 5.39
C THR A 142 -15.94 -4.62 4.95
N GLU A 143 -15.70 -5.89 5.25
CA GLU A 143 -16.63 -6.97 4.97
C GLU A 143 -16.59 -7.98 6.12
N ASN A 144 -17.77 -8.45 6.57
CA ASN A 144 -17.89 -9.45 7.63
C ASN A 144 -17.13 -9.09 8.93
N GLY A 145 -17.08 -7.80 9.26
CA GLY A 145 -16.39 -7.29 10.46
C GLY A 145 -14.86 -7.32 10.39
N LYS A 146 -14.29 -7.44 9.19
CA LYS A 146 -12.86 -7.32 8.92
C LYS A 146 -12.63 -6.25 7.86
N ASP A 147 -11.55 -5.51 8.00
CA ASP A 147 -11.07 -4.65 6.94
C ASP A 147 -10.30 -5.48 5.93
N TYR A 148 -10.31 -5.07 4.67
CA TYR A 148 -9.63 -5.76 3.60
C TYR A 148 -8.97 -4.81 2.61
N VAL A 149 -7.96 -5.34 1.91
CA VAL A 149 -7.36 -4.73 0.73
C VAL A 149 -7.24 -5.79 -0.37
N VAL A 150 -7.73 -5.47 -1.56
CA VAL A 150 -7.53 -6.28 -2.77
C VAL A 150 -6.33 -5.74 -3.51
N ILE A 151 -5.37 -6.62 -3.77
CA ILE A 151 -4.10 -6.29 -4.43
C ILE A 151 -3.92 -7.14 -5.67
N GLU A 152 -3.26 -6.59 -6.69
CA GLU A 152 -2.87 -7.31 -7.89
C GLU A 152 -1.35 -7.33 -8.03
N ARG A 153 -0.78 -8.48 -8.38
CA ARG A 153 0.64 -8.59 -8.72
C ARG A 153 0.90 -7.90 -10.06
N ILE A 154 1.82 -6.95 -10.10
CA ILE A 154 2.17 -6.25 -11.34
C ILE A 154 3.65 -6.44 -11.70
N GLU A 155 3.98 -6.21 -12.97
CA GLU A 155 5.38 -6.07 -13.37
C GLU A 155 5.97 -4.83 -12.70
N LYS A 156 7.04 -5.01 -11.93
CA LYS A 156 7.77 -3.89 -11.33
C LYS A 156 8.53 -3.17 -12.44
N LYS A 157 8.06 -1.98 -12.83
CA LYS A 157 8.81 -1.11 -13.74
C LYS A 157 10.10 -0.66 -13.03
N PRO A 158 11.25 -0.63 -13.73
CA PRO A 158 12.46 -0.05 -13.17
C PRO A 158 12.21 1.41 -12.81
N THR A 159 12.46 1.77 -11.55
CA THR A 159 12.34 3.14 -11.08
C THR A 159 13.41 3.99 -11.78
N SER A 160 12.99 5.06 -12.45
CA SER A 160 13.90 6.02 -13.06
C SER A 160 14.76 6.71 -11.99
N THR A 161 16.07 6.80 -12.20
CA THR A 161 17.03 7.55 -11.38
C THR A 161 16.96 9.06 -11.67
N ALA A 162 15.75 9.63 -11.68
CA ALA A 162 15.59 11.07 -11.78
C ALA A 162 16.17 11.75 -10.52
N ALA A 163 16.67 12.97 -10.66
CA ALA A 163 17.00 13.80 -9.51
C ALA A 163 15.71 14.03 -8.70
N VAL A 164 15.74 13.69 -7.41
CA VAL A 164 14.61 13.87 -6.50
C VAL A 164 14.93 15.05 -5.58
N ASP A 165 14.00 16.00 -5.48
CA ASP A 165 14.12 17.08 -4.51
C ASP A 165 13.90 16.56 -3.09
N ARG A 166 14.75 16.99 -2.16
CA ARG A 166 14.71 16.57 -0.74
C ARG A 166 13.91 17.59 0.06
N ASP A 167 12.62 17.66 -0.25
CA ASP A 167 11.67 18.60 0.35
C ASP A 167 10.88 18.03 1.52
N LYS A 168 11.07 16.75 1.84
CA LYS A 168 10.41 16.11 2.98
C LYS A 168 11.41 15.85 4.10
N VAL A 169 10.94 15.93 5.34
CA VAL A 169 11.71 15.62 6.54
C VAL A 169 10.99 14.57 7.35
N LEU A 170 11.68 13.45 7.62
CA LEU A 170 11.23 12.41 8.52
C LEU A 170 11.95 12.59 9.86
N VAL A 171 11.20 12.98 10.88
CA VAL A 171 11.69 13.09 12.26
C VAL A 171 11.35 11.79 12.99
N VAL A 172 12.36 11.01 13.33
CA VAL A 172 12.19 9.78 14.11
C VAL A 172 12.53 10.08 15.56
N GLN A 173 11.65 9.69 16.49
CA GLN A 173 11.86 9.89 17.92
C GLN A 173 11.71 8.57 18.67
N SER A 174 12.79 8.15 19.31
CA SER A 174 12.86 6.88 20.03
C SER A 174 12.69 7.01 21.54
N ASN A 175 12.91 8.21 22.10
CA ASN A 175 12.83 8.47 23.54
C ASN A 175 11.47 9.03 23.96
N GLY A 176 10.96 8.56 25.10
CA GLY A 176 9.71 9.04 25.66
C GLY A 176 9.85 10.29 26.52
N THR A 177 8.84 10.49 27.37
CA THR A 177 8.75 11.66 28.27
C THR A 177 9.86 11.75 29.32
N GLY A 178 10.62 10.67 29.53
CA GLY A 178 11.75 10.65 30.46
C GLY A 178 12.98 11.43 29.99
N ASN A 179 13.07 11.78 28.69
CA ASN A 179 14.13 12.62 28.15
C ASN A 179 13.51 13.88 27.54
N ALA A 180 13.38 14.92 28.36
CA ALA A 180 12.75 16.17 27.95
C ALA A 180 13.47 16.80 26.74
N GLU A 181 14.80 16.83 26.74
CA GLU A 181 15.59 17.44 25.67
C GLU A 181 15.28 16.81 24.30
N ARG A 182 15.30 15.48 24.19
CA ARG A 182 14.97 14.77 22.95
C ARG A 182 13.50 14.94 22.56
N ALA A 183 12.60 14.93 23.54
CA ALA A 183 11.18 15.14 23.29
C ALA A 183 10.91 16.54 22.70
N TYR A 184 11.53 17.59 23.24
CA TYR A 184 11.43 18.93 22.68
C TYR A 184 12.12 19.05 21.31
N ALA A 185 13.33 18.49 21.16
CA ALA A 185 14.05 18.52 19.89
C ALA A 185 13.18 18.03 18.72
N THR A 186 12.46 16.93 18.91
CA THR A 186 11.51 16.37 17.92
C THR A 186 10.60 17.45 17.31
N PHE A 187 9.89 18.20 18.14
CA PHE A 187 8.91 19.18 17.67
C PHE A 187 9.52 20.52 17.29
N ILE A 188 10.63 20.92 17.91
CA ILE A 188 11.33 22.16 17.54
C ILE A 188 11.94 22.05 16.14
N PHE A 189 12.62 20.94 15.84
CA PHE A 189 13.16 20.70 14.49
C PHE A 189 12.03 20.52 13.46
N ALA A 190 10.94 19.84 13.82
CA ALA A 190 9.76 19.75 12.95
C ALA A 190 9.17 21.13 12.62
N LYS A 191 8.99 22.00 13.62
CA LYS A 191 8.51 23.38 13.41
C LYS A 191 9.46 24.20 12.55
N ALA A 192 10.77 24.06 12.75
CA ALA A 192 11.76 24.72 11.91
C ALA A 192 11.66 24.25 10.45
N ALA A 193 11.60 22.93 10.20
CA ALA A 193 11.42 22.39 8.86
C ALA A 193 10.12 22.86 8.19
N LEU A 194 9.00 22.87 8.92
CA LEU A 194 7.73 23.43 8.42
C LEU A 194 7.88 24.92 8.05
N SER A 195 8.57 25.72 8.85
CA SER A 195 8.80 27.15 8.55
C SER A 195 9.69 27.38 7.31
N MET A 196 10.49 26.37 6.93
CA MET A 196 11.28 26.35 5.70
C MET A 196 10.51 25.80 4.50
N GLY A 197 9.20 25.56 4.63
CA GLY A 197 8.33 25.06 3.57
C GLY A 197 8.48 23.55 3.30
N LYS A 198 9.11 22.80 4.21
CA LYS A 198 9.27 21.35 4.07
C LYS A 198 8.02 20.61 4.51
N GLU A 199 7.72 19.50 3.86
CA GLU A 199 6.73 18.54 4.37
C GLU A 199 7.36 17.76 5.53
N VAL A 200 6.64 17.63 6.65
CA VAL A 200 7.18 16.99 7.85
C VAL A 200 6.32 15.80 8.26
N THR A 201 6.99 14.66 8.43
CA THR A 201 6.44 13.47 9.05
C THR A 201 7.22 13.18 10.32
N ILE A 202 6.52 13.05 11.44
CA ILE A 202 7.08 12.61 12.73
C ILE A 202 6.70 11.15 12.93
N PHE A 203 7.67 10.29 13.21
CA PHE A 203 7.46 8.88 13.51
C PHE A 203 7.98 8.55 14.91
N LEU A 204 7.06 8.30 15.83
CA LEU A 204 7.38 7.92 17.21
C LEU A 204 7.50 6.41 17.31
N LEU A 205 8.62 5.92 17.84
CA LEU A 205 8.86 4.49 18.06
C LEU A 205 9.52 4.24 19.41
N MET A 206 9.61 2.97 19.80
CA MET A 206 10.12 2.57 21.11
C MET A 206 9.41 3.34 22.24
N ASP A 207 10.14 4.11 23.05
CA ASP A 207 9.56 4.88 24.13
C ASP A 207 8.96 6.21 23.68
N GLY A 208 9.33 6.70 22.49
CA GLY A 208 8.78 7.90 21.88
C GLY A 208 7.27 7.87 21.75
N VAL A 209 6.66 6.69 21.58
CA VAL A 209 5.19 6.54 21.53
C VAL A 209 4.49 7.04 22.80
N SER A 210 5.19 7.05 23.93
CA SER A 210 4.65 7.57 25.20
C SER A 210 4.36 9.07 25.14
N ILE A 211 5.04 9.84 24.26
CA ILE A 211 4.81 11.27 24.09
C ILE A 211 3.41 11.53 23.51
N ALA A 212 2.96 10.70 22.56
CA ALA A 212 1.67 10.85 21.89
C ALA A 212 0.47 10.37 22.73
N ARG A 213 0.69 9.69 23.86
CA ARG A 213 -0.41 9.32 24.76
C ARG A 213 -1.00 10.58 25.39
N ARG A 214 -2.32 10.74 25.32
CA ARG A 214 -3.04 11.90 25.83
C ARG A 214 -2.68 12.16 27.30
N GLY A 215 -2.23 13.38 27.58
CA GLY A 215 -1.84 13.82 28.93
C GLY A 215 -0.36 13.63 29.26
N ASN A 216 0.35 12.70 28.62
CA ASN A 216 1.76 12.44 28.94
C ASN A 216 2.66 13.63 28.62
N ALA A 217 2.53 14.25 27.44
CA ALA A 217 3.32 15.42 27.07
C ALA A 217 3.13 16.62 28.04
N LYS A 218 2.05 16.68 28.83
CA LYS A 218 1.83 17.74 29.83
C LYS A 218 2.83 17.71 30.98
N THR A 219 3.47 16.57 31.23
CA THR A 219 4.43 16.41 32.33
C THR A 219 5.82 16.88 31.95
N VAL A 220 6.09 17.12 30.66
CA VAL A 220 7.41 17.47 30.14
C VAL A 220 7.54 18.99 29.97
N LYS A 221 8.51 19.59 30.65
CA LYS A 221 8.74 21.05 30.66
C LYS A 221 10.14 21.39 30.15
N HIS A 222 10.28 22.57 29.54
CA HIS A 222 11.55 23.14 29.15
C HIS A 222 11.65 24.56 29.71
N PRO A 223 12.84 25.04 30.14
CA PRO A 223 12.98 26.39 30.68
C PRO A 223 12.69 27.50 29.65
N SER A 224 12.90 27.22 28.37
CA SER A 224 12.82 28.21 27.29
C SER A 224 11.66 28.05 26.31
N PHE A 225 10.84 27.00 26.45
CA PHE A 225 9.74 26.71 25.52
C PHE A 225 8.44 26.46 26.29
N ASP A 226 7.31 26.68 25.60
CA ASP A 226 5.99 26.27 26.08
C ASP A 226 5.94 24.77 26.40
N ARG A 227 4.91 24.33 27.11
CA ARG A 227 4.80 22.94 27.55
C ARG A 227 4.72 22.01 26.34
N LEU A 228 5.31 20.82 26.43
CA LEU A 228 5.51 19.95 25.26
C LEU A 228 4.21 19.61 24.52
N ASP A 229 3.09 19.47 25.23
CA ASP A 229 1.78 19.24 24.62
C ASP A 229 1.30 20.41 23.74
N GLN A 230 1.62 21.64 24.12
CA GLN A 230 1.30 22.84 23.32
C GLN A 230 2.18 22.88 22.07
N VAL A 231 3.49 22.66 22.23
CA VAL A 231 4.44 22.63 21.10
C VAL A 231 4.07 21.50 20.12
N MET A 232 3.72 20.32 20.62
CA MET A 232 3.26 19.19 19.81
C MET A 232 1.96 19.52 19.07
N ALA A 233 0.95 20.06 19.76
CA ALA A 233 -0.33 20.41 19.14
C ALA A 233 -0.16 21.46 18.03
N GLU A 234 0.62 22.51 18.27
CA GLU A 234 0.95 23.51 17.24
C GLU A 234 1.66 22.90 16.02
N THR A 235 2.56 21.94 16.25
CA THR A 235 3.31 21.27 15.17
C THR A 235 2.37 20.47 14.26
N ILE A 236 1.45 19.72 14.86
CA ILE A 236 0.42 18.96 14.13
C ILE A 236 -0.54 19.93 13.41
N GLN A 237 -0.99 21.00 14.06
CA GLN A 237 -1.87 22.01 13.45
C GLN A 237 -1.23 22.73 12.25
N LYS A 238 0.10 22.86 12.24
CA LYS A 238 0.86 23.40 11.10
C LYS A 238 1.08 22.40 9.96
N GLY A 239 0.53 21.19 10.06
CA GLY A 239 0.51 20.20 8.98
C GLY A 239 1.55 19.09 9.11
N ALA A 240 2.25 18.94 10.23
CA ALA A 240 3.06 17.75 10.44
C ALA A 240 2.18 16.51 10.59
N GLN A 241 2.44 15.48 9.78
CA GLN A 241 1.84 14.16 9.97
C GLN A 241 2.55 13.46 11.13
N MET A 242 1.81 12.92 12.10
CA MET A 242 2.41 12.19 13.22
C MET A 242 1.97 10.73 13.25
N TYR A 243 2.93 9.84 13.13
CA TYR A 243 2.77 8.40 13.24
C TYR A 243 3.30 7.87 14.58
N VAL A 244 2.65 6.84 15.08
CA VAL A 244 2.99 6.14 16.32
C VAL A 244 3.15 4.66 15.98
N CYS A 245 4.34 4.11 16.23
CA CYS A 245 4.66 2.72 15.94
C CYS A 245 3.68 1.76 16.66
N GLU A 246 2.93 0.98 15.89
CA GLU A 246 1.91 0.05 16.38
C GLU A 246 2.48 -0.95 17.39
N LEU A 247 3.59 -1.63 17.05
CA LEU A 247 4.23 -2.59 17.96
C LEU A 247 4.67 -1.94 19.28
N SER A 248 5.25 -0.74 19.21
CA SER A 248 5.74 -0.03 20.39
C SER A 248 4.59 0.47 21.28
N ALA A 249 3.48 0.89 20.67
CA ALA A 249 2.26 1.30 21.35
C ALA A 249 1.60 0.10 22.06
N ASN A 250 1.45 -1.02 21.34
CA ASN A 250 0.91 -2.27 21.88
C ASN A 250 1.73 -2.78 23.08
N PHE A 251 3.07 -2.74 22.98
CA PHE A 251 3.96 -3.10 24.10
C PHE A 251 3.70 -2.27 25.37
N ARG A 252 3.18 -1.04 25.22
CA ARG A 252 2.86 -0.11 26.32
C ARG A 252 1.36 -0.05 26.64
N GLY A 253 0.54 -0.89 26.02
CA GLY A 253 -0.92 -0.89 26.18
C GLY A 253 -1.59 0.39 25.70
N ILE A 254 -1.00 1.08 24.72
CA ILE A 254 -1.54 2.30 24.12
C ILE A 254 -2.34 1.94 22.87
N LYS A 255 -3.60 2.37 22.82
CA LYS A 255 -4.49 2.21 21.65
C LYS A 255 -4.61 3.50 20.87
N GLN A 256 -5.12 3.44 19.64
CA GLN A 256 -5.41 4.61 18.81
C GLN A 256 -6.29 5.65 19.56
N THR A 257 -7.23 5.20 20.38
CA THR A 257 -8.13 6.06 21.19
C THR A 257 -7.44 6.76 22.35
N ASP A 258 -6.27 6.30 22.77
CA ASP A 258 -5.45 6.91 23.83
C ASP A 258 -4.54 8.02 23.29
N LEU A 259 -4.38 8.11 21.96
CA LEU A 259 -3.48 9.08 21.33
C LEU A 259 -4.08 10.50 21.31
N VAL A 260 -3.20 11.49 21.25
CA VAL A 260 -3.60 12.88 20.95
C VAL A 260 -4.20 12.98 19.54
N GLU A 261 -5.04 13.99 19.34
CA GLU A 261 -5.64 14.26 18.03
C GLU A 261 -4.56 14.51 16.97
N GLY A 262 -4.76 13.98 15.76
CA GLY A 262 -3.80 14.05 14.65
C GLY A 262 -2.68 13.01 14.68
N ALA A 263 -2.57 12.22 15.76
CA ALA A 263 -1.66 11.07 15.80
C ALA A 263 -2.33 9.80 15.25
N LYS A 264 -1.61 9.02 14.45
CA LYS A 264 -2.12 7.76 13.88
C LYS A 264 -1.16 6.60 14.13
N LEU A 265 -1.69 5.44 14.49
CA LEU A 265 -0.92 4.20 14.54
C LEU A 265 -0.43 3.82 13.14
N ALA A 266 0.82 3.38 13.05
CA ALA A 266 1.41 2.90 11.81
C ALA A 266 2.35 1.73 12.08
N GLY A 267 2.34 0.76 11.18
CA GLY A 267 3.17 -0.43 11.28
C GLY A 267 4.57 -0.24 10.67
N ALA A 268 5.30 -1.35 10.61
CA ALA A 268 6.66 -1.37 10.08
C ALA A 268 6.70 -1.03 8.58
N ALA A 269 5.66 -1.35 7.82
CA ALA A 269 5.66 -1.17 6.38
C ALA A 269 5.60 0.32 6.01
N THR A 270 4.78 1.10 6.71
CA THR A 270 4.73 2.57 6.62
C THR A 270 6.10 3.16 6.96
N TYR A 271 6.72 2.74 8.07
CA TYR A 271 8.03 3.25 8.48
C TYR A 271 9.11 3.01 7.41
N ILE A 272 9.20 1.77 6.89
CA ILE A 272 10.19 1.43 5.86
C ILE A 272 9.90 2.14 4.54
N THR A 273 8.63 2.35 4.19
CA THR A 273 8.23 3.11 3.00
C THR A 273 8.69 4.56 3.10
N LEU A 274 8.46 5.22 4.24
CA LEU A 274 8.93 6.59 4.49
C LEU A 274 10.47 6.67 4.46
N LEU A 275 11.15 5.72 5.11
CA LEU A 275 12.61 5.68 5.16
C LEU A 275 13.26 5.43 3.78
N SER A 276 12.57 4.72 2.90
CA SER A 276 13.07 4.35 1.57
C SER A 276 12.74 5.37 0.49
N ASP A 277 11.91 6.36 0.79
CA ASP A 277 11.56 7.43 -0.14
C ASP A 277 12.70 8.46 -0.21
N PRO A 278 13.38 8.61 -1.36
CA PRO A 278 14.54 9.49 -1.51
C PRO A 278 14.22 10.98 -1.36
N SER A 279 12.94 11.37 -1.35
CA SER A 279 12.52 12.76 -1.08
C SER A 279 12.61 13.14 0.40
N TYR A 280 12.78 12.16 1.30
CA TYR A 280 12.97 12.41 2.73
C TYR A 280 14.45 12.59 3.10
N ALA A 281 14.73 13.69 3.80
CA ALA A 281 15.87 13.75 4.72
C ALA A 281 15.43 13.21 6.09
N VAL A 282 16.26 12.40 6.71
CA VAL A 282 15.91 11.71 7.97
C VAL A 282 16.75 12.25 9.12
N VAL A 283 16.09 12.60 10.21
CA VAL A 283 16.74 12.92 11.49
C VAL A 283 16.17 11.98 12.56
N ASN A 284 17.05 11.43 13.40
CA ASN A 284 16.67 10.52 14.47
C ASN A 284 17.16 11.07 15.80
N PHE A 285 16.25 11.11 16.77
CA PHE A 285 16.47 11.59 18.12
C PHE A 285 16.34 10.47 19.15
#